data_AF-A0A9P5VJ48-F1
#
_entry.id   AF-A0A9P5VJ48-F1
#
_cell.length_a   1.000
_cell.length_b   1.000
_cell.length_c   1.000
_cell.angle_alpha   90.00
_cell.angle_beta   90.00
_cell.angle_gamma   90.00
#
_symmetry.space_group_name_H-M   'P 1'
#
loop_
_entity.id
_entity.type
_entity.pdbx_description
1 polymer ?
#
loop_
_entity_poly.entity_id
_entity_poly.type
_entity_poly.pdbx_seq_one_letter_code
_entity_poly.pdbx_strand_id
1 'polypeptide(L)'
;MLRQITRTIPRTSPSVRLFTSARSVDEPSVNYRPGKEGFAPGIPHPKGSSASPLPPPAPRTVDSLPQMSAKHQHKAHGSPTQRYELEMTKLRHAYQREHFQALDAKRSETERHRKGALKRLQARQRQDRAENEQRLAFEQLMQPKEAGATGPERQAQVMEFVQERKIKRQQNYAQREERASEERLDAMIRLYHAADDFITLENLDAKVNEFYETGLSLQSKVYVPGVPDMVADVMENGGQVSYANLLKREQELKDALDGTVAGGKIGYESAKTKSA
;
A
#
# COMPACT_ATOMS: atom_id res chain seq x y z
N MET A 1 -1.45 18.42 -32.95
CA MET A 1 -1.50 19.01 -31.59
C MET A 1 -2.90 18.82 -31.00
N LEU A 2 -3.12 17.69 -30.28
CA LEU A 2 -4.40 17.44 -29.60
C LEU A 2 -4.37 18.09 -28.22
N ARG A 3 -5.29 19.02 -27.97
CA ARG A 3 -5.47 19.65 -26.66
C ARG A 3 -6.16 18.65 -25.72
N GLN A 4 -5.48 18.29 -24.64
CA GLN A 4 -6.06 17.51 -23.54
C GLN A 4 -7.20 18.33 -22.91
N ILE A 5 -8.43 17.87 -23.08
CA ILE A 5 -9.59 18.45 -22.41
C ILE A 5 -9.70 17.76 -21.04
N THR A 6 -9.03 18.31 -20.03
CA THR A 6 -9.25 17.93 -18.63
C THR A 6 -10.62 18.45 -18.19
N ARG A 7 -11.68 17.67 -18.38
CA ARG A 7 -13.01 17.97 -17.79
C ARG A 7 -12.97 17.69 -16.29
N THR A 8 -12.47 18.65 -15.52
CA THR A 8 -12.85 18.76 -14.10
C THR A 8 -14.32 19.16 -14.06
N ILE A 9 -15.23 18.22 -13.79
CA ILE A 9 -16.64 18.54 -13.55
C ILE A 9 -16.70 19.43 -12.30
N PRO A 10 -17.09 20.71 -12.40
CA PRO A 10 -17.21 21.55 -11.23
C PRO A 10 -18.38 21.06 -10.38
N ARG A 11 -18.13 20.84 -9.07
CA ARG A 11 -19.22 20.67 -8.11
C ARG A 11 -19.90 22.01 -7.93
N THR A 12 -21.16 22.10 -8.34
CA THR A 12 -22.07 23.18 -7.93
C THR A 12 -22.24 23.09 -6.41
N SER A 13 -21.52 23.92 -5.68
CA SER A 13 -21.78 24.17 -4.26
C SER A 13 -23.17 24.82 -4.13
N PRO A 14 -24.09 24.30 -3.32
CA PRO A 14 -25.35 24.97 -3.08
C PRO A 14 -25.07 26.26 -2.30
N SER A 15 -25.54 27.39 -2.85
CA SER A 15 -25.67 28.65 -2.14
C SER A 15 -26.67 28.48 -1.00
N VAL A 16 -26.19 28.21 0.20
CA VAL A 16 -27.03 28.25 1.41
C VAL A 16 -27.00 29.69 1.92
N ARG A 17 -27.96 30.51 1.47
CA ARG A 17 -28.28 31.77 2.13
C ARG A 17 -29.11 31.46 3.37
N LEU A 18 -28.47 31.36 4.53
CA LEU A 18 -29.15 31.37 5.81
C LEU A 18 -28.99 32.76 6.43
N PHE A 19 -30.05 33.56 6.34
CA PHE A 19 -30.26 34.69 7.23
C PHE A 19 -30.85 34.13 8.53
N THR A 20 -30.04 34.07 9.59
CA THR A 20 -30.54 33.88 10.95
C THR A 20 -29.95 34.93 11.85
N SER A 21 -30.82 35.78 12.37
CA SER A 21 -30.55 36.86 13.30
C SER A 21 -30.36 36.36 14.73
N ALA A 22 -29.51 37.10 15.44
CA ALA A 22 -29.51 37.38 16.88
C ALA A 22 -28.82 36.39 17.84
N ARG A 23 -27.98 37.02 18.69
CA ARG A 23 -27.16 36.54 19.82
C ARG A 23 -25.86 35.81 19.47
N SER A 24 -24.83 36.60 19.20
CA SER A 24 -23.42 36.21 19.36
C SER A 24 -23.12 36.05 20.85
N VAL A 25 -22.93 34.82 21.29
CA VAL A 25 -22.28 34.50 22.58
C VAL A 25 -20.77 34.54 22.35
N ASP A 26 -20.05 35.20 23.25
CA ASP A 26 -18.60 35.39 23.24
C ASP A 26 -17.85 34.06 23.51
N GLU A 27 -17.99 33.07 22.64
CA GLU A 27 -17.16 31.87 22.72
C GLU A 27 -15.84 32.10 21.98
N PRO A 28 -14.68 31.97 22.65
CA PRO A 28 -13.39 32.09 22.00
C PRO A 28 -13.22 30.98 20.95
N SER A 29 -12.67 31.32 19.79
CA SER A 29 -12.48 30.32 18.73
C SER A 29 -11.50 29.24 19.21
N VAL A 30 -11.99 27.99 19.34
CA VAL A 30 -11.22 26.83 19.86
C VAL A 30 -9.95 26.55 19.04
N ASN A 31 -9.90 27.04 17.80
CA ASN A 31 -8.83 26.77 16.84
C ASN A 31 -8.08 28.05 16.40
N TYR A 32 -7.94 29.06 17.25
CA TYR A 32 -7.17 30.26 16.89
C TYR A 32 -5.70 29.92 16.61
N ARG A 33 -5.26 30.22 15.39
CA ARG A 33 -3.85 30.20 14.96
C ARG A 33 -3.50 31.58 14.43
N PRO A 34 -2.66 32.36 15.13
CA PRO A 34 -2.25 33.69 14.70
C PRO A 34 -1.80 33.70 13.23
N GLY A 35 -2.44 34.54 12.41
CA GLY A 35 -2.12 34.71 10.99
C GLY A 35 -2.56 33.56 10.07
N LYS A 36 -3.30 32.56 10.56
CA LYS A 36 -3.76 31.42 9.75
C LYS A 36 -5.26 31.20 9.83
N GLU A 37 -5.80 30.98 11.02
CA GLU A 37 -7.17 30.49 11.22
C GLU A 37 -7.80 31.06 12.50
N GLY A 38 -9.11 31.32 12.45
CA GLY A 38 -9.90 31.75 13.60
C GLY A 38 -9.77 33.23 13.97
N PHE A 39 -10.70 33.70 14.79
CA PHE A 39 -10.64 35.02 15.40
C PHE A 39 -9.81 34.98 16.69
N ALA A 40 -9.02 36.02 16.93
CA ALA A 40 -8.22 36.14 18.14
C ALA A 40 -9.11 36.08 19.39
N PRO A 41 -8.64 35.47 20.49
CA PRO A 41 -9.42 35.42 21.73
C PRO A 41 -9.74 36.85 22.20
N GLY A 42 -11.02 37.11 22.49
CA GLY A 42 -11.52 38.42 22.92
C GLY A 42 -11.91 39.39 21.80
N ILE A 43 -11.68 39.06 20.53
CA ILE A 43 -12.21 39.83 19.39
C ILE A 43 -13.49 39.16 18.92
N PRO A 44 -14.66 39.84 18.97
CA PRO A 44 -15.90 39.27 18.47
C PRO A 44 -15.82 39.07 16.95
N HIS A 45 -16.34 37.94 16.49
CA HIS A 45 -16.46 37.66 15.07
C HIS A 45 -17.53 38.58 14.44
N PRO A 46 -17.40 38.96 13.15
CA PRO A 46 -18.34 39.85 12.51
C PRO A 46 -19.75 39.25 12.49
N LYS A 47 -20.77 40.10 12.64
CA LYS A 47 -22.18 39.68 12.66
C LYS A 47 -22.51 38.87 11.40
N GLY A 48 -23.06 37.67 11.58
CA GLY A 48 -23.42 36.76 10.48
C GLY A 48 -22.30 35.83 10.00
N SER A 49 -21.09 35.93 10.56
CA SER A 49 -20.05 34.92 10.39
C SER A 49 -20.09 33.88 11.51
N SER A 50 -19.46 32.73 11.32
CA SER A 50 -19.23 31.76 12.40
C SER A 50 -17.85 32.00 13.03
N ALA A 51 -17.75 31.92 14.36
CA ALA A 51 -16.49 32.11 15.10
C ALA A 51 -15.42 31.05 14.73
N SER A 52 -15.85 29.86 14.33
CA SER A 52 -15.02 28.77 13.83
C SER A 52 -15.41 28.40 12.39
N PRO A 53 -14.47 27.89 11.57
CA PRO A 53 -14.83 27.35 10.26
C PRO A 53 -15.83 26.21 10.45
N LEU A 54 -16.86 26.18 9.60
CA LEU A 54 -17.83 25.09 9.60
C LEU A 54 -17.09 23.76 9.37
N PRO A 55 -17.44 22.69 10.12
CA PRO A 55 -16.84 21.38 9.86
C PRO A 55 -17.12 20.98 8.40
N PRO A 56 -16.15 20.32 7.74
CA PRO A 56 -16.37 19.84 6.38
C PRO A 56 -17.59 18.91 6.37
N PRO A 57 -18.45 18.98 5.33
CA PRO A 57 -19.64 18.15 5.28
C PRO A 57 -19.26 16.68 5.34
N ALA A 58 -20.08 15.88 6.05
CA ALA A 58 -19.87 14.44 6.12
C ALA A 58 -19.82 13.86 4.68
N PRO A 59 -18.92 12.91 4.42
CA PRO A 59 -18.84 12.30 3.11
C PRO A 59 -20.14 11.56 2.79
N ARG A 60 -20.60 11.71 1.54
CA ARG A 60 -21.75 10.95 1.05
C ARG A 60 -21.37 9.46 0.96
N THR A 61 -22.10 8.63 1.67
CA THR A 61 -22.01 7.17 1.64
C THR A 61 -23.14 6.59 0.78
N VAL A 62 -23.08 5.29 0.50
CA VAL A 62 -24.15 4.57 -0.20
C VAL A 62 -25.52 4.76 0.47
N ASP A 63 -25.56 4.84 1.81
CA ASP A 63 -26.79 5.03 2.58
C ASP A 63 -27.40 6.43 2.42
N SER A 64 -26.58 7.42 2.05
CA SER A 64 -27.03 8.79 1.77
C SER A 64 -27.61 8.97 0.37
N LEU A 65 -27.62 7.92 -0.46
CA LEU A 65 -28.19 7.99 -1.79
C LEU A 65 -29.72 8.04 -1.72
N PRO A 66 -30.36 8.96 -2.46
CA PRO A 66 -31.81 8.98 -2.55
C PRO A 66 -32.31 7.68 -3.18
N GLN A 67 -33.31 7.06 -2.54
CA GLN A 67 -34.02 5.93 -3.13
C GLN A 67 -34.75 6.38 -4.40
N MET A 68 -34.85 5.47 -5.38
CA MET A 68 -35.55 5.74 -6.63
C MET A 68 -37.01 6.11 -6.31
N SER A 69 -37.44 7.31 -6.73
CA SER A 69 -38.77 7.83 -6.41
C SER A 69 -39.87 6.87 -6.85
N ALA A 70 -40.88 6.64 -6.00
CA ALA A 70 -42.04 5.79 -6.30
C ALA A 70 -42.76 6.20 -7.61
N LYS A 71 -42.72 7.49 -7.97
CA LYS A 71 -43.27 8.00 -9.25
C LYS A 71 -42.64 7.34 -10.48
N HIS A 72 -41.38 6.92 -10.39
CA HIS A 72 -40.69 6.25 -11.48
C HIS A 72 -41.05 4.75 -11.56
N GLN A 73 -41.57 4.16 -10.48
CA GLN A 73 -41.97 2.74 -10.47
C GLN A 73 -43.29 2.53 -11.22
N HIS A 74 -44.22 3.49 -11.17
CA HIS A 74 -45.50 3.43 -11.88
C HIS A 74 -45.38 3.45 -13.42
N LYS A 75 -44.23 3.87 -13.97
CA LYS A 75 -43.96 3.87 -15.42
C LYS A 75 -43.68 2.48 -16.00
N ALA A 76 -43.65 1.42 -15.18
CA ALA A 76 -43.35 0.05 -15.63
C ALA A 76 -44.37 -0.50 -16.65
N HIS A 77 -45.65 -0.14 -16.52
CA HIS A 77 -46.69 -0.53 -17.46
C HIS A 77 -46.98 0.53 -18.54
N GLY A 78 -46.14 1.57 -18.61
CA GLY A 78 -46.30 2.69 -19.53
C GLY A 78 -45.98 2.38 -20.99
N SER A 79 -46.02 3.43 -21.82
CA SER A 79 -45.59 3.38 -23.23
C SER A 79 -44.15 2.87 -23.36
N PRO A 80 -43.74 2.34 -24.53
CA PRO A 80 -42.37 1.88 -24.76
C PRO A 80 -41.30 2.93 -24.38
N THR A 81 -41.58 4.20 -24.64
CA THR A 81 -40.73 5.33 -24.25
C THR A 81 -40.56 5.47 -22.73
N GLN A 82 -41.64 5.30 -21.96
CA GLN A 82 -41.60 5.37 -20.50
C GLN A 82 -40.85 4.19 -19.88
N ARG A 83 -40.93 3.01 -20.49
CA ARG A 83 -40.15 1.84 -20.07
C ARG A 83 -38.66 2.07 -20.27
N TYR A 84 -38.27 2.62 -21.42
CA TYR A 84 -36.87 2.99 -21.68
C TYR A 84 -36.36 4.05 -20.69
N GLU A 85 -37.14 5.10 -20.39
CA GLU A 85 -36.76 6.09 -19.37
C GLU A 85 -36.54 5.45 -17.98
N LEU A 86 -37.39 4.50 -17.62
CA LEU A 86 -37.31 3.76 -16.37
C LEU A 86 -36.06 2.87 -16.33
N GLU A 87 -35.74 2.17 -17.42
CA GLU A 87 -34.50 1.40 -17.56
C GLU A 87 -33.26 2.28 -17.43
N MET A 88 -33.23 3.42 -18.13
CA MET A 88 -32.14 4.39 -18.04
C MET A 88 -32.01 4.99 -16.63
N THR A 89 -33.11 5.17 -15.92
CA THR A 89 -33.10 5.66 -14.52
C THR A 89 -32.54 4.60 -13.58
N LYS A 90 -32.96 3.34 -13.72
CA LYS A 90 -32.39 2.20 -12.98
C LYS A 90 -30.89 2.09 -13.21
N LEU A 91 -30.45 2.20 -14.46
CA LEU A 91 -29.03 2.13 -14.82
C LEU A 91 -28.23 3.25 -14.15
N ARG A 92 -28.73 4.50 -14.17
CA ARG A 92 -28.09 5.63 -13.47
C ARG A 92 -27.96 5.38 -11.97
N HIS A 93 -29.00 4.87 -11.32
CA HIS A 93 -28.97 4.56 -9.89
C HIS A 93 -27.98 3.41 -9.58
N ALA A 94 -27.93 2.38 -10.42
CA ALA A 94 -26.97 1.29 -10.28
C ALA A 94 -25.52 1.79 -10.36
N TYR A 95 -25.20 2.55 -11.42
CA TYR A 95 -23.87 3.13 -11.60
C TYR A 95 -23.49 4.07 -10.44
N GLN A 96 -24.44 4.89 -9.98
CA GLN A 96 -24.20 5.76 -8.84
C GLN A 96 -23.90 4.98 -7.56
N ARG A 97 -24.65 3.89 -7.30
CA ARG A 97 -24.43 3.01 -6.15
C ARG A 97 -23.05 2.34 -6.22
N GLU A 98 -22.71 1.75 -7.36
CA GLU A 98 -21.39 1.12 -7.59
C GLU A 98 -20.25 2.11 -7.41
N HIS A 99 -20.40 3.33 -7.93
CA HIS A 99 -19.41 4.39 -7.76
C HIS A 99 -19.17 4.75 -6.29
N PHE A 100 -20.23 4.91 -5.48
CA PHE A 100 -20.07 5.17 -4.05
C PHE A 100 -19.49 3.96 -3.28
N GLN A 101 -19.88 2.73 -3.63
CA GLN A 101 -19.28 1.53 -3.06
C GLN A 101 -17.77 1.44 -3.34
N ALA A 102 -17.34 1.72 -4.58
CA ALA A 102 -15.94 1.75 -4.95
C ALA A 102 -15.15 2.83 -4.20
N LEU A 103 -15.74 4.02 -4.02
CA LEU A 103 -15.14 5.09 -3.23
C LEU A 103 -15.00 4.73 -1.76
N ASP A 104 -16.02 4.11 -1.16
CA ASP A 104 -15.99 3.67 0.23
C ASP A 104 -14.95 2.56 0.45
N ALA A 105 -14.86 1.60 -0.48
CA ALA A 105 -13.82 0.57 -0.47
C ALA A 105 -12.41 1.20 -0.52
N LYS A 106 -12.16 2.09 -1.49
CA LYS A 106 -10.88 2.80 -1.63
C LYS A 106 -10.53 3.62 -0.38
N ARG A 107 -11.51 4.30 0.23
CA ARG A 107 -11.29 5.01 1.49
C ARG A 107 -10.89 4.04 2.60
N SER A 108 -11.61 2.93 2.75
CA SER A 108 -11.31 1.95 3.80
C SER A 108 -9.90 1.35 3.67
N GLU A 109 -9.44 1.10 2.44
CA GLU A 109 -8.08 0.63 2.16
C GLU A 109 -7.03 1.69 2.51
N THR A 110 -7.23 2.94 2.07
CA THR A 110 -6.28 4.03 2.40
C THR A 110 -6.19 4.26 3.91
N GLU A 111 -7.30 4.13 4.65
CA GLU A 111 -7.30 4.19 6.11
C GLU A 111 -6.56 3.01 6.75
N ARG A 112 -6.73 1.78 6.24
CA ARG A 112 -5.97 0.61 6.70
C ARG A 112 -4.47 0.80 6.47
N HIS A 113 -4.08 1.27 5.28
CA HIS A 113 -2.68 1.57 4.98
C HIS A 113 -2.12 2.66 5.89
N ARG A 114 -2.86 3.75 6.11
CA ARG A 114 -2.45 4.84 6.99
C ARG A 114 -2.28 4.37 8.43
N LYS A 115 -3.22 3.59 8.96
CA LYS A 115 -3.14 3.01 10.31
C LYS A 115 -1.97 2.03 10.42
N GLY A 116 -1.75 1.19 9.40
CA GLY A 116 -0.61 0.27 9.34
C GLY A 116 0.74 1.01 9.34
N ALA A 117 0.87 2.05 8.52
CA ALA A 117 2.09 2.88 8.46
C ALA A 117 2.37 3.57 9.80
N LEU A 118 1.34 4.12 10.45
CA LEU A 118 1.46 4.78 11.76
C LEU A 118 1.90 3.79 12.85
N LYS A 119 1.33 2.57 12.87
CA LYS A 119 1.77 1.51 13.80
C LYS A 119 3.23 1.13 13.59
N ARG A 120 3.68 0.98 12.34
CA ARG A 120 5.09 0.67 12.02
C ARG A 120 6.03 1.79 12.48
N LEU A 121 5.64 3.04 12.28
CA LEU A 121 6.41 4.20 12.75
C LEU A 121 6.53 4.21 14.28
N GLN A 122 5.44 3.95 14.99
CA GLN A 122 5.45 3.87 16.46
C GLN A 122 6.31 2.70 16.96
N ALA A 123 6.24 1.54 16.31
CA ALA A 123 7.07 0.38 16.66
C ALA A 123 8.56 0.71 16.49
N ARG A 124 8.93 1.36 15.38
CA ARG A 124 10.31 1.82 15.14
C ARG A 124 10.77 2.82 16.20
N GLN A 125 9.95 3.82 16.53
CA GLN A 125 10.28 4.79 17.59
C GLN A 125 10.47 4.12 18.96
N ARG A 126 9.70 3.07 19.28
CA ARG A 126 9.88 2.31 20.53
C ARG A 126 11.20 1.53 20.53
N GLN A 127 11.55 0.90 19.40
CA GLN A 127 12.83 0.22 19.24
C GLN A 127 13.99 1.20 19.39
N ASP A 128 13.94 2.34 18.69
CA ASP A 128 14.98 3.37 18.75
C ASP A 128 15.14 3.93 20.19
N ARG A 129 14.04 4.09 20.93
CA ARG A 129 14.09 4.50 22.35
C ARG A 129 14.72 3.43 23.23
N ALA A 130 14.32 2.17 23.09
CA ALA A 130 14.90 1.07 23.86
C ALA A 130 16.40 0.90 23.57
N GLU A 131 16.82 1.04 22.32
CA GLU A 131 18.25 1.03 21.95
C GLU A 131 19.01 2.21 22.55
N ASN A 132 18.42 3.42 22.55
CA ASN A 132 19.04 4.59 23.17
C ASN A 132 19.13 4.45 24.69
N GLU A 133 18.11 3.90 25.34
CA GLU A 133 18.14 3.60 26.78
C GLU A 133 19.24 2.59 27.13
N GLN A 134 19.39 1.53 26.32
CA GLN A 134 20.50 0.57 26.47
C GLN A 134 21.86 1.22 26.27
N ARG A 135 22.00 2.12 25.29
CA ARG A 135 23.24 2.88 25.06
C ARG A 135 23.58 3.79 26.23
N LEU A 136 22.60 4.53 26.76
CA LEU A 136 22.79 5.39 27.92
C LEU A 136 23.11 4.58 29.19
N ALA A 137 22.45 3.45 29.40
CA ALA A 137 22.77 2.55 30.52
C ALA A 137 24.20 2.01 30.42
N PHE A 138 24.64 1.64 29.21
CA PHE A 138 26.03 1.25 28.96
C PHE A 138 27.01 2.40 29.20
N GLU A 139 26.69 3.60 28.72
CA GLU A 139 27.52 4.79 28.93
C GLU A 139 27.67 5.11 30.42
N GLN A 140 26.58 5.02 31.20
CA GLN A 140 26.63 5.18 32.65
C GLN A 140 27.49 4.12 33.35
N LEU A 141 27.52 2.87 32.85
CA LEU A 141 28.38 1.82 33.37
C LEU A 141 29.86 2.07 33.02
N MET A 142 30.14 2.69 31.87
CA MET A 142 31.48 3.01 31.39
C MET A 142 32.03 4.32 31.96
N GLN A 143 31.17 5.28 32.30
CA GLN A 143 31.60 6.51 32.95
C GLN A 143 32.23 6.16 34.30
N PRO A 144 33.46 6.62 34.60
CA PRO A 144 34.02 6.49 35.92
C PRO A 144 33.15 7.36 36.84
N LYS A 145 32.27 6.75 37.64
CA LYS A 145 31.74 7.42 38.82
C LYS A 145 32.94 7.76 39.68
N GLU A 146 33.29 9.04 39.72
CA GLU A 146 34.33 9.53 40.62
C GLU A 146 33.94 9.11 42.05
N ALA A 147 34.86 8.40 42.70
CA ALA A 147 34.76 7.77 44.01
C ALA A 147 33.87 6.50 44.13
N GLY A 148 34.49 5.31 43.96
CA GLY A 148 34.10 4.14 44.78
C GLY A 148 34.06 2.76 44.13
N ALA A 149 33.99 2.63 42.79
CA ALA A 149 33.79 1.33 42.12
C ALA A 149 34.97 0.93 41.20
N THR A 150 36.21 1.12 41.65
CA THR A 150 37.42 0.53 41.03
C THR A 150 37.69 -0.86 41.61
N GLY A 151 36.68 -1.73 41.57
CA GLY A 151 36.77 -3.09 42.10
C GLY A 151 36.90 -4.16 41.00
N PRO A 152 37.42 -5.36 41.33
CA PRO A 152 37.47 -6.51 40.41
C PRO A 152 36.08 -6.91 39.89
N GLU A 153 35.00 -6.62 40.63
CA GLU A 153 33.61 -6.85 40.21
C GLU A 153 33.23 -6.08 38.94
N ARG A 154 33.69 -4.83 38.79
CA ARG A 154 33.44 -4.04 37.57
C ARG A 154 34.18 -4.63 36.37
N GLN A 155 35.39 -5.13 36.58
CA GLN A 155 36.14 -5.81 35.52
C GLN A 155 35.43 -7.10 35.09
N ALA A 156 34.88 -7.88 36.02
CA ALA A 156 34.08 -9.05 35.70
C ALA A 156 32.84 -8.71 34.85
N GLN A 157 32.08 -7.68 35.24
CA GLN A 157 30.90 -7.23 34.47
C GLN A 157 31.25 -6.76 33.05
N VAL A 158 32.36 -6.03 32.89
CA VAL A 158 32.83 -5.61 31.57
C VAL A 158 33.26 -6.81 30.73
N MET A 159 33.93 -7.80 31.33
CA MET A 159 34.34 -9.02 30.65
C MET A 159 33.13 -9.85 30.19
N GLU A 160 32.11 -10.01 31.04
CA GLU A 160 30.86 -10.68 30.69
C GLU A 160 30.16 -9.97 29.51
N PHE A 161 30.04 -8.65 29.57
CA PHE A 161 29.45 -7.88 28.47
C PHE A 161 30.22 -8.03 27.14
N VAL A 162 31.55 -8.02 27.19
CA VAL A 162 32.38 -8.24 26.00
C VAL A 162 32.17 -9.64 25.44
N GLN A 163 32.06 -10.66 26.29
CA GLN A 163 31.76 -12.03 25.89
C GLN A 163 30.36 -12.14 25.26
N GLU A 164 29.33 -11.58 25.90
CA GLU A 164 27.97 -11.55 25.35
C GLU A 164 27.91 -10.86 23.99
N ARG A 165 28.63 -9.74 23.83
CA ARG A 165 28.68 -9.02 22.55
C ARG A 165 29.40 -9.84 21.48
N LYS A 166 30.45 -10.58 21.84
CA LYS A 166 31.15 -11.50 20.93
C LYS A 166 30.21 -12.62 20.48
N ILE A 167 29.47 -13.22 21.41
CA ILE A 167 28.47 -14.27 21.13
C ILE A 167 27.38 -13.73 20.20
N LYS A 168 26.79 -12.58 20.50
CA LYS A 168 25.76 -11.95 19.65
C LYS A 168 26.28 -11.64 18.24
N ARG A 169 27.53 -11.16 18.11
CA ARG A 169 28.15 -10.93 16.79
C ARG A 169 28.33 -12.22 16.00
N GLN A 170 28.76 -13.30 16.65
CA GLN A 170 28.91 -14.61 16.02
C GLN A 170 27.56 -15.17 15.59
N GLN A 171 26.52 -15.06 16.43
CA GLN A 171 25.16 -15.47 16.08
C GLN A 171 24.61 -14.68 14.89
N ASN A 172 24.78 -13.35 14.88
CA ASN A 172 24.35 -12.51 13.76
C ASN A 172 25.10 -12.84 12.47
N TYR A 173 26.40 -13.16 12.56
CA TYR A 173 27.19 -13.60 11.42
C TYR A 173 26.67 -14.93 10.88
N ALA A 174 26.49 -15.93 11.75
CA ALA A 174 25.98 -17.24 11.38
C ALA A 174 24.58 -17.16 10.75
N GLN A 175 23.66 -16.37 11.32
CA GLN A 175 22.33 -16.15 10.73
C GLN A 175 22.40 -15.47 9.37
N ARG A 176 23.33 -14.54 9.17
CA ARG A 176 23.51 -13.88 7.87
C ARG A 176 24.09 -14.87 6.84
N GLU A 177 25.03 -15.70 7.25
CA GLU A 177 25.62 -16.73 6.40
C GLU A 177 24.59 -17.78 6.00
N GLU A 178 23.75 -18.22 6.94
CA GLU A 178 22.64 -19.15 6.71
C GLU A 178 21.66 -18.58 5.66
N ARG A 179 21.19 -17.34 5.83
CA ARG A 179 20.32 -16.68 4.84
C ARG A 179 20.99 -16.56 3.46
N ALA A 180 22.28 -16.22 3.41
CA ALA A 180 23.01 -16.15 2.15
C ALA A 180 23.25 -17.54 1.52
N SER A 181 23.30 -18.60 2.32
CA SER A 181 23.36 -19.99 1.83
C SER A 181 22.02 -20.43 1.25
N GLU A 182 20.92 -20.02 1.87
CA GLU A 182 19.57 -20.21 1.36
C GLU A 182 19.43 -19.45 0.02
N GLU A 183 19.64 -18.14 -0.02
CA GLU A 183 19.54 -17.38 -1.29
C GLU A 183 20.35 -18.01 -2.46
N ARG A 184 21.52 -18.60 -2.17
CA ARG A 184 22.32 -19.36 -3.15
C ARG A 184 21.64 -20.66 -3.59
N LEU A 185 21.08 -21.43 -2.67
CA LEU A 185 20.34 -22.66 -2.98
C LEU A 185 19.10 -22.35 -3.82
N ASP A 186 18.34 -21.30 -3.48
CA ASP A 186 17.20 -20.87 -4.28
C ASP A 186 17.58 -20.51 -5.71
N ALA A 187 18.68 -19.77 -5.87
CA ALA A 187 19.21 -19.45 -7.19
C ALA A 187 19.60 -20.71 -7.97
N MET A 188 20.19 -21.72 -7.31
CA MET A 188 20.51 -23.00 -7.92
C MET A 188 19.26 -23.79 -8.33
N ILE A 189 18.21 -23.83 -7.50
CA ILE A 189 16.95 -24.51 -7.84
C ILE A 189 16.29 -23.83 -9.04
N ARG A 190 16.27 -22.49 -9.08
CA ARG A 190 15.79 -21.74 -10.25
C ARG A 190 16.58 -22.06 -11.50
N LEU A 191 17.91 -22.12 -11.39
CA LEU A 191 18.78 -22.48 -12.50
C LEU A 191 18.51 -23.91 -12.98
N TYR A 192 18.28 -24.85 -12.06
CA TYR A 192 17.95 -26.24 -12.40
C TYR A 192 16.67 -26.34 -13.23
N HIS A 193 15.61 -25.61 -12.85
CA HIS A 193 14.38 -25.58 -13.63
C HIS A 193 14.51 -24.82 -14.94
N ALA A 194 15.33 -23.76 -14.98
CA ALA A 194 15.62 -23.05 -16.23
C ALA A 194 16.54 -23.86 -17.17
N ALA A 195 17.27 -24.84 -16.65
CA ALA A 195 18.19 -25.65 -17.43
C ALA A 195 17.46 -26.57 -18.43
N ASP A 196 16.18 -26.87 -18.20
CA ASP A 196 15.33 -27.60 -19.17
C ASP A 196 15.23 -26.85 -20.51
N ASP A 197 15.35 -25.52 -20.50
CA ASP A 197 15.34 -24.67 -21.69
C ASP A 197 16.74 -24.44 -22.29
N PHE A 198 17.80 -24.94 -21.65
CA PHE A 198 19.16 -24.73 -22.15
C PHE A 198 19.42 -25.54 -23.42
N ILE A 199 20.08 -24.88 -24.37
CA ILE A 199 20.45 -25.50 -25.64
C ILE A 199 21.73 -26.30 -25.43
N THR A 200 21.64 -27.60 -25.63
CA THR A 200 22.74 -28.56 -25.71
C THR A 200 22.94 -28.96 -27.17
N LEU A 201 24.08 -29.58 -27.49
CA LEU A 201 24.36 -30.04 -28.86
C LEU A 201 23.33 -31.05 -29.37
N GLU A 202 22.71 -31.81 -28.45
CA GLU A 202 21.72 -32.84 -28.79
C GLU A 202 20.33 -32.26 -29.08
N ASN A 203 19.96 -31.13 -28.44
CA ASN A 203 18.64 -30.52 -28.59
C ASN A 203 18.62 -29.29 -29.51
N LEU A 204 19.77 -28.90 -30.07
CA LEU A 204 19.93 -27.69 -30.87
C LEU A 204 19.00 -27.68 -32.08
N ASP A 205 18.99 -28.75 -32.87
CA ASP A 205 18.17 -28.82 -34.09
C ASP A 205 16.67 -28.76 -33.78
N ALA A 206 16.24 -29.42 -32.69
CA ALA A 206 14.85 -29.38 -32.24
C ALA A 206 14.41 -27.97 -31.83
N LYS A 207 15.26 -27.25 -31.08
CA LYS A 207 14.98 -25.86 -30.67
C LYS A 207 15.05 -24.87 -31.82
N VAL A 208 15.93 -25.09 -32.80
CA VAL A 208 15.98 -24.30 -34.03
C VAL A 208 14.69 -24.48 -34.84
N ASN A 209 14.21 -25.72 -35.00
CA ASN A 209 12.95 -25.99 -35.69
C ASN A 209 11.75 -25.39 -34.93
N GLU A 210 11.69 -25.57 -33.60
CA GLU A 210 10.67 -24.95 -32.75
C GLU A 210 10.65 -23.43 -32.94
N PHE A 211 11.83 -22.79 -32.96
CA PHE A 211 11.97 -21.36 -33.21
C PHE A 211 11.52 -20.94 -34.62
N TYR A 212 11.79 -21.71 -35.67
CA TYR A 212 11.32 -21.38 -37.01
C TYR A 212 9.80 -21.60 -37.17
N GLU A 213 9.25 -22.66 -36.60
CA GLU A 213 7.82 -22.96 -36.66
C GLU A 213 6.99 -21.96 -35.85
N THR A 214 7.40 -21.67 -34.60
CA THR A 214 6.68 -20.75 -33.72
C THR A 214 7.08 -19.29 -33.95
N GLY A 215 8.36 -19.01 -34.12
CA GLY A 215 8.93 -17.67 -34.22
C GLY A 215 8.58 -16.94 -35.51
N LEU A 216 8.44 -17.63 -36.67
CA LEU A 216 7.92 -16.98 -37.88
C LEU A 216 6.44 -16.61 -37.76
N SER A 217 5.64 -17.36 -37.00
CA SER A 217 4.25 -16.97 -36.73
C SER A 217 4.15 -15.74 -35.82
N LEU A 218 5.14 -15.55 -34.94
CA LEU A 218 5.27 -14.44 -33.99
C LEU A 218 6.03 -13.22 -34.55
N GLN A 219 6.64 -13.32 -35.75
CA GLN A 219 7.25 -12.18 -36.46
C GLN A 219 6.28 -11.03 -36.75
N SER A 220 4.98 -11.19 -36.48
CA SER A 220 4.06 -10.07 -36.57
C SER A 220 4.29 -9.00 -35.49
N LYS A 221 4.68 -9.31 -34.22
CA LYS A 221 4.80 -8.27 -33.16
C LYS A 221 5.63 -8.66 -31.92
N VAL A 222 6.92 -8.99 -32.05
CA VAL A 222 7.81 -8.82 -30.87
C VAL A 222 8.32 -7.39 -30.88
N TYR A 223 7.45 -6.45 -30.52
CA TYR A 223 7.91 -5.13 -30.14
C TYR A 223 8.60 -5.30 -28.79
N VAL A 224 9.92 -5.03 -28.75
CA VAL A 224 10.58 -4.80 -27.46
C VAL A 224 9.82 -3.64 -26.83
N PRO A 225 9.12 -3.85 -25.70
CA PRO A 225 8.28 -2.81 -25.13
C PRO A 225 9.18 -1.61 -24.81
N GLY A 226 8.93 -0.51 -25.50
CA GLY A 226 9.65 0.72 -25.25
C GLY A 226 9.27 1.27 -23.87
N VAL A 227 10.10 2.17 -23.34
CA VAL A 227 9.70 2.98 -22.18
C VAL A 227 8.32 3.64 -22.39
N PRO A 228 7.98 4.17 -23.59
CA PRO A 228 6.65 4.71 -23.85
C PRO A 228 5.52 3.68 -23.67
N ASP A 229 5.73 2.43 -24.10
CA ASP A 229 4.73 1.37 -24.02
C ASP A 229 4.51 0.94 -22.57
N MET A 230 5.58 0.87 -21.77
CA MET A 230 5.48 0.58 -20.34
C MET A 230 4.75 1.71 -19.59
N VAL A 231 5.00 2.96 -19.95
CA VAL A 231 4.30 4.11 -19.37
C VAL A 231 2.83 4.12 -19.79
N ALA A 232 2.55 3.82 -21.07
CA ALA A 232 1.18 3.69 -21.57
C ALA A 232 0.44 2.56 -20.86
N ASP A 233 1.05 1.39 -20.65
CA ASP A 233 0.46 0.29 -19.90
C ASP A 233 0.12 0.70 -18.45
N VAL A 234 1.03 1.42 -17.78
CA VAL A 234 0.77 1.98 -16.43
C VAL A 234 -0.33 3.03 -16.45
N MET A 235 -0.42 3.88 -17.46
CA MET A 235 -1.40 4.97 -17.53
C MET A 235 -2.79 4.51 -18.00
N GLU A 236 -2.86 3.65 -19.00
CA GLU A 236 -4.10 3.18 -19.63
C GLU A 236 -4.76 2.08 -18.81
N ASN A 237 -3.99 1.09 -18.36
CA ASN A 237 -4.50 0.07 -17.44
C ASN A 237 -4.50 0.57 -15.99
N GLY A 238 -4.09 1.81 -15.72
CA GLY A 238 -4.08 2.39 -14.38
C GLY A 238 -3.17 1.64 -13.40
N GLY A 239 -2.14 0.96 -13.92
CA GLY A 239 -1.27 0.06 -13.17
C GLY A 239 -1.95 -1.27 -12.80
N GLN A 240 -3.11 -1.58 -13.39
CA GLN A 240 -3.72 -2.90 -13.25
C GLN A 240 -2.84 -3.93 -13.96
N VAL A 241 -2.36 -4.87 -13.17
CA VAL A 241 -1.55 -5.98 -13.63
C VAL A 241 -2.47 -6.91 -14.42
N SER A 242 -2.12 -7.23 -15.67
CA SER A 242 -2.85 -8.22 -16.48
C SER A 242 -3.14 -9.49 -15.66
N TYR A 243 -4.30 -10.11 -15.86
CA TYR A 243 -4.71 -11.31 -15.12
C TYR A 243 -3.65 -12.43 -15.15
N ALA A 244 -2.98 -12.62 -16.30
CA ALA A 244 -1.88 -13.57 -16.42
C ALA A 244 -0.68 -13.21 -15.51
N ASN A 245 -0.34 -11.93 -15.46
CA ASN A 245 0.72 -11.42 -14.58
C ASN A 245 0.29 -11.47 -13.10
N LEU A 246 -1.00 -11.30 -12.79
CA LEU A 246 -1.53 -11.48 -11.43
C LEU A 246 -1.42 -12.93 -10.99
N LEU A 247 -1.81 -13.89 -11.83
CA LEU A 247 -1.65 -15.32 -11.55
C LEU A 247 -0.18 -15.69 -11.35
N LYS A 248 0.72 -15.18 -12.21
CA LYS A 248 2.15 -15.38 -12.05
C LYS A 248 2.65 -14.85 -10.70
N ARG A 249 2.26 -13.62 -10.32
CA ARG A 249 2.62 -13.03 -9.01
C ARG A 249 2.01 -13.80 -7.84
N GLU A 250 0.77 -14.26 -7.97
CA GLU A 250 0.13 -15.08 -6.94
C GLU A 250 0.90 -16.38 -6.73
N GLN A 251 1.35 -17.02 -7.81
CA GLN A 251 2.15 -18.22 -7.74
C GLN A 251 3.54 -17.96 -7.17
N GLU A 252 4.21 -16.88 -7.58
CA GLU A 252 5.48 -16.44 -6.98
C GLU A 252 5.35 -16.14 -5.48
N LEU A 253 4.22 -15.57 -5.04
CA LEU A 253 3.94 -15.33 -3.63
C LEU A 253 3.67 -16.62 -2.86
N LYS A 254 2.93 -17.57 -3.45
CA LYS A 254 2.72 -18.90 -2.85
C LYS A 254 4.04 -19.64 -2.69
N ASP A 255 4.84 -19.69 -3.76
CA ASP A 255 6.17 -20.28 -3.77
C ASP A 255 7.05 -19.66 -2.66
N ALA A 256 7.07 -18.33 -2.54
CA ALA A 256 7.84 -17.64 -1.50
C ALA A 256 7.35 -17.89 -0.06
N LEU A 257 6.02 -18.05 0.14
CA LEU A 257 5.45 -18.36 1.46
C LEU A 257 5.70 -19.81 1.87
N ASP A 258 5.62 -20.73 0.91
CA ASP A 258 5.80 -22.16 1.12
C ASP A 258 7.28 -22.57 1.12
N GLY A 259 8.21 -21.65 0.81
CA GLY A 259 9.63 -21.94 0.67
C GLY A 259 9.92 -22.91 -0.48
N THR A 260 9.10 -22.84 -1.52
CA THR A 260 9.19 -23.67 -2.74
C THR A 260 9.55 -22.82 -3.95
N VAL A 261 9.99 -23.48 -5.01
CA VAL A 261 10.27 -22.84 -6.30
C VAL A 261 9.52 -23.60 -7.40
N ALA A 262 9.10 -22.88 -8.45
CA ALA A 262 8.50 -23.41 -9.66
C ALA A 262 7.12 -24.08 -9.46
N GLY A 263 6.24 -23.43 -8.70
CA GLY A 263 4.86 -23.86 -8.52
C GLY A 263 4.70 -25.04 -7.57
N GLY A 264 5.41 -25.02 -6.45
CA GLY A 264 5.27 -26.02 -5.38
C GLY A 264 5.92 -27.39 -5.64
N LYS A 265 6.75 -27.55 -6.67
CA LYS A 265 7.34 -28.87 -7.03
C LYS A 265 8.51 -29.27 -6.13
N ILE A 266 9.33 -28.33 -5.67
CA ILE A 266 10.51 -28.59 -4.84
C ILE A 266 10.61 -27.50 -3.76
N GLY A 267 10.61 -27.92 -2.50
CA GLY A 267 10.79 -27.03 -1.34
C GLY A 267 12.09 -27.29 -0.59
N TYR A 268 12.58 -26.30 0.15
CA TYR A 268 13.79 -26.43 0.98
C TYR A 268 13.81 -27.67 1.86
N GLU A 269 12.68 -27.94 2.50
CA GLU A 269 12.53 -29.03 3.45
C GLU A 269 12.69 -30.40 2.76
N SER A 270 12.20 -30.50 1.52
CA SER A 270 12.32 -31.72 0.70
C SER A 270 13.75 -31.96 0.19
N ALA A 271 14.55 -30.90 0.03
CA ALA A 271 15.96 -31.01 -0.34
C ALA A 271 16.85 -31.38 0.86
N LYS A 272 16.60 -30.78 2.04
CA LYS A 272 17.34 -31.11 3.27
C LYS A 272 17.14 -32.56 3.70
N THR A 273 15.91 -33.07 3.64
CA THR A 273 15.57 -34.45 4.06
C THR A 273 16.18 -35.55 3.18
N LYS A 274 16.54 -35.26 1.92
CA LYS A 274 17.24 -36.22 1.04
C LYS A 274 18.75 -36.27 1.25
N SER A 275 19.32 -35.30 1.97
CA SER A 275 20.78 -35.19 2.21
C SER A 275 21.24 -35.75 3.57
N ALA A 276 20.30 -36.19 4.41
CA ALA A 276 20.53 -36.87 5.68
C ALA A 276 20.36 -38.39 5.51
#